data_AF-A0A1C6ENZ1-F1
#
_entry.id   AF-A0A1C6ENZ1-F1
#
_cell.length_a   1.000
_cell.length_b   1.000
_cell.length_c   1.000
_cell.angle_alpha   90.00
_cell.angle_beta   90.00
_cell.angle_gamma   90.00
#
_symmetry.space_group_name_H-M   'P 1'
#
loop_
_entity.id
_entity.type
_entity.pdbx_description
1 polymer ?
#
loop_
_entity_poly.entity_id
_entity_poly.type
_entity_poly.pdbx_seq_one_letter_code
_entity_poly.pdbx_strand_id
1 'polypeptide(L)'
;MSQKLKEFYKKDTYIYPAVFDISNDGISIEFPDLPGCLPCADTIEEASKNAKEALMLHIFGMEQDNENIPDPTPFMEIKLENNQTIMLVEVYMPPFREKQKR
;
A
#
# COMPACT_ATOMS: atom_id res chain seq x y z
N MET A 1 21.23 18.18 8.67
CA MET A 1 21.63 17.00 9.47
C MET A 1 20.48 15.98 9.61
N SER A 2 19.20 16.37 9.48
CA SER A 2 18.05 15.44 9.63
C SER A 2 17.73 14.57 8.40
N GLN A 3 17.96 15.05 7.17
CA GLN A 3 17.53 14.36 5.94
C GLN A 3 18.36 13.09 5.64
N LYS A 4 19.69 13.15 5.83
CA LYS A 4 20.59 11.99 5.71
C LYS A 4 20.31 10.88 6.73
N LEU A 5 19.80 11.24 7.92
CA LEU A 5 19.35 10.23 8.89
C LEU A 5 18.07 9.55 8.39
N LYS A 6 17.07 10.30 7.91
CA LYS A 6 15.84 9.71 7.38
C LYS A 6 16.09 8.75 6.20
N GLU A 7 17.06 9.06 5.32
CA GLU A 7 17.48 8.13 4.26
C GLU A 7 18.05 6.80 4.80
N PHE A 8 18.71 6.82 5.96
CA PHE A 8 19.31 5.65 6.60
C PHE A 8 18.32 4.83 7.45
N TYR A 9 17.14 5.38 7.77
CA TYR A 9 16.12 4.78 8.64
C TYR A 9 14.80 4.47 7.91
N LYS A 10 14.81 4.30 6.59
CA LYS A 10 13.63 3.83 5.85
C LYS A 10 13.39 2.36 6.18
N LYS A 11 12.16 2.00 6.56
CA LYS A 11 11.77 0.61 6.80
C LYS A 11 11.86 -0.17 5.48
N ASP A 12 12.37 -1.40 5.50
CA ASP A 12 12.50 -2.18 4.26
C ASP A 12 11.20 -2.88 3.84
N THR A 13 10.36 -3.23 4.80
CA THR A 13 9.09 -3.92 4.57
C THR A 13 7.93 -3.11 5.12
N TYR A 14 6.91 -2.89 4.30
CA TYR A 14 5.66 -2.30 4.73
C TYR A 14 4.53 -3.31 4.57
N ILE A 15 3.62 -3.34 5.54
CA ILE A 15 2.46 -4.22 5.55
C ILE A 15 1.27 -3.33 5.91
N TYR A 16 0.32 -3.21 5.00
CA TYR A 16 -0.92 -2.48 5.24
C TYR A 16 -2.11 -3.38 4.98
N PRO A 17 -3.17 -3.30 5.81
CA PRO A 17 -4.46 -3.80 5.42
C PRO A 17 -4.99 -3.00 4.24
N ALA A 18 -5.50 -3.72 3.25
CA ALA A 18 -6.27 -3.18 2.15
C ALA A 18 -7.69 -3.74 2.25
N VAL A 19 -8.68 -2.87 2.05
CA VAL A 19 -10.08 -3.25 1.94
C VAL A 19 -10.38 -3.49 0.47
N PHE A 20 -10.85 -4.69 0.16
CA PHE A 20 -11.27 -5.10 -1.17
C PHE A 20 -12.79 -5.07 -1.18
N ASP A 21 -13.36 -4.17 -1.97
CA ASP A 21 -14.79 -4.10 -2.24
C ASP A 21 -15.08 -4.88 -3.52
N ILE A 22 -15.83 -5.96 -3.40
CA ILE A 22 -16.07 -6.92 -4.48
C ILE A 22 -17.50 -6.73 -4.99
N SER A 23 -17.63 -6.16 -6.18
CA SER A 23 -18.91 -5.88 -6.83
C SER A 23 -19.00 -6.57 -8.20
N ASN A 24 -20.17 -6.45 -8.84
CA ASN A 24 -20.41 -7.08 -10.15
C ASN A 24 -19.66 -6.39 -11.29
N ASP A 25 -19.23 -5.14 -11.10
CA ASP A 25 -18.52 -4.29 -12.05
C ASP A 25 -17.01 -4.24 -11.80
N GLY A 26 -16.50 -5.02 -10.85
CA GLY A 26 -15.07 -5.18 -10.60
C GLY A 26 -14.74 -5.24 -9.11
N ILE A 27 -13.47 -5.02 -8.80
CA ILE A 27 -12.93 -5.00 -7.46
C ILE A 27 -12.26 -3.65 -7.25
N SER A 28 -12.74 -2.88 -6.29
CA SER A 28 -12.09 -1.66 -5.84
C SER A 28 -11.28 -1.96 -4.59
N ILE A 29 -10.08 -1.37 -4.50
CA ILE A 29 -9.18 -1.60 -3.39
C ILE A 29 -8.84 -0.25 -2.79
N GLU A 30 -8.92 -0.17 -1.46
CA GLU A 30 -8.48 0.99 -0.72
C GLU A 30 -7.53 0.60 0.40
N PHE A 31 -6.62 1.51 0.73
CA PHE A 31 -5.76 1.43 1.90
C PHE A 31 -6.22 2.51 2.89
N PRO A 32 -6.87 2.15 4.01
CA PRO A 32 -7.46 3.14 4.93
C PRO A 32 -6.46 4.20 5.42
N ASP A 33 -5.20 3.81 5.60
CA ASP A 33 -4.14 4.69 6.08
C ASP A 33 -3.38 5.43 4.97
N LEU A 34 -3.63 5.10 3.69
CA LEU A 34 -2.92 5.67 2.54
C LEU A 34 -3.93 6.27 1.54
N PRO A 35 -4.58 7.40 1.89
CA PRO A 35 -5.60 8.00 1.06
C PRO A 35 -5.05 8.36 -0.34
N GLY A 36 -5.81 8.03 -1.38
CA GLY A 36 -5.40 8.19 -2.77
C GLY A 36 -4.67 6.98 -3.37
N CYS A 37 -4.35 5.95 -2.57
CA CYS A 37 -3.91 4.65 -3.07
C CYS A 37 -5.15 3.78 -3.38
N LEU A 38 -5.72 3.94 -4.58
CA LEU A 38 -7.00 3.35 -4.98
C LEU A 38 -6.88 2.50 -6.26
N PRO A 39 -6.22 1.33 -6.22
CA PRO A 39 -6.19 0.44 -7.37
C PRO A 39 -7.55 -0.24 -7.58
N CYS A 40 -7.82 -0.64 -8.82
CA CYS A 40 -8.97 -1.44 -9.20
C CYS A 40 -8.55 -2.63 -10.06
N ALA A 41 -9.40 -3.64 -10.18
CA ALA A 41 -9.17 -4.82 -10.99
C ALA A 41 -10.48 -5.51 -11.38
N ASP A 42 -10.46 -6.37 -12.40
CA ASP A 42 -11.63 -7.17 -12.80
C ASP A 42 -11.63 -8.56 -12.15
N THR A 43 -10.47 -9.02 -11.68
CA THR A 43 -10.27 -10.35 -11.08
C THR A 43 -9.51 -10.27 -9.76
N ILE A 44 -9.68 -11.28 -8.89
CA ILE A 44 -9.00 -11.33 -7.59
C ILE A 44 -7.47 -11.42 -7.76
N GLU A 45 -7.00 -12.13 -8.80
CA GLU A 45 -5.59 -12.24 -9.15
C GLU A 45 -4.99 -10.87 -9.52
N GLU A 46 -5.68 -10.12 -10.38
CA GLU A 46 -5.29 -8.75 -10.72
C GLU A 46 -5.39 -7.83 -9.52
N ALA A 47 -6.42 -7.96 -8.69
CA ALA A 47 -6.63 -7.13 -7.51
C ALA A 47 -5.45 -7.26 -6.54
N SER A 48 -5.01 -8.49 -6.26
CA SER A 48 -3.83 -8.76 -5.42
C SER A 48 -2.54 -8.15 -5.99
N LYS A 49 -2.32 -8.30 -7.30
CA LYS A 49 -1.16 -7.72 -7.98
C LYS A 49 -1.20 -6.19 -7.94
N ASN A 50 -2.33 -5.60 -8.29
CA ASN A 50 -2.52 -4.15 -8.37
C ASN A 50 -2.41 -3.51 -6.99
N ALA A 51 -2.94 -4.14 -5.94
CA ALA A 51 -2.77 -3.70 -4.56
C ALA A 51 -1.28 -3.63 -4.17
N LYS A 52 -0.50 -4.67 -4.50
CA LYS A 52 0.93 -4.72 -4.19
C LYS A 52 1.72 -3.66 -4.96
N GLU A 53 1.44 -3.49 -6.25
CA GLU A 53 2.10 -2.49 -7.09
C GLU A 53 1.75 -1.06 -6.62
N ALA A 54 0.48 -0.79 -6.35
CA ALA A 54 0.02 0.50 -5.87
C ALA A 54 0.62 0.86 -4.50
N LEU A 55 0.62 -0.07 -3.54
CA LEU A 55 1.25 0.14 -2.23
C LEU A 55 2.74 0.46 -2.38
N MET A 56 3.46 -0.32 -3.20
CA MET A 56 4.89 -0.11 -3.42
C MET A 56 5.18 1.25 -4.06
N LEU A 57 4.39 1.65 -5.07
CA LEU A 57 4.52 2.94 -5.74
C LEU A 57 4.18 4.11 -4.80
N HIS A 58 3.10 4.00 -4.03
CA HIS A 58 2.64 5.05 -3.13
C HIS A 58 3.66 5.30 -2.02
N ILE A 59 4.11 4.24 -1.34
CA ILE A 59 5.17 4.33 -0.32
C ILE A 59 6.45 4.93 -0.91
N PHE A 60 6.84 4.53 -2.12
CA PHE A 60 8.01 5.11 -2.77
C PHE A 60 7.85 6.61 -3.04
N GLY A 61 6.66 7.06 -3.47
CA GLY A 61 6.34 8.48 -3.66
C GLY A 61 6.52 9.27 -2.36
N MET A 62 5.86 8.83 -1.28
CA MET A 62 5.98 9.45 0.05
C MET A 62 7.45 9.51 0.51
N GLU A 63 8.23 8.46 0.24
CA GLU A 63 9.65 8.39 0.52
C GLU A 63 10.51 9.40 -0.27
N GLN A 64 10.13 9.74 -1.50
CA GLN A 64 10.80 10.76 -2.32
C GLN A 64 10.44 12.17 -1.85
N ASP A 65 9.16 12.37 -1.52
CA ASP A 65 8.62 13.66 -1.09
C ASP A 65 8.94 13.96 0.39
N ASN A 66 9.62 13.04 1.09
CA ASN A 66 9.96 13.10 2.51
C ASN A 66 8.73 13.26 3.42
N GLU A 67 7.59 12.72 2.98
CA GLU A 67 6.35 12.68 3.73
C GLU A 67 6.43 11.67 4.88
N ASN A 68 5.55 11.84 5.86
CA ASN A 68 5.43 10.87 6.94
C ASN A 68 4.57 9.70 6.48
N ILE A 69 5.12 8.48 6.54
CA ILE A 69 4.38 7.26 6.26
C ILE A 69 3.63 6.86 7.54
N PRO A 70 2.29 6.82 7.55
CA PRO A 70 1.50 6.52 8.74
C PRO A 70 1.63 5.05 9.14
N ASP A 71 1.54 4.72 10.41
CA ASP A 71 1.47 3.31 10.82
C ASP A 71 0.14 2.66 10.36
N PRO A 72 0.14 1.37 9.99
CA PRO A 72 -1.08 0.68 9.58
C PRO A 72 -2.06 0.55 10.75
N THR A 73 -3.33 0.86 10.50
CA THR A 73 -4.43 0.56 11.41
C THR A 73 -4.51 -0.97 11.60
N PRO A 74 -4.65 -1.49 12.83
CA PRO A 74 -4.83 -2.93 13.03
C PRO A 74 -6.05 -3.46 12.26
N PHE A 75 -5.89 -4.57 11.54
CA PHE A 75 -6.98 -5.10 10.70
C PHE A 75 -8.26 -5.46 11.48
N MET A 76 -8.16 -5.69 12.80
CA MET A 76 -9.30 -5.91 13.69
C MET A 76 -10.12 -4.65 13.98
N GLU A 77 -9.56 -3.46 13.74
CA GLU A 77 -10.23 -2.17 13.98
C GLU A 77 -10.93 -1.62 12.73
N ILE A 78 -10.65 -2.21 11.56
CA ILE A 78 -11.27 -1.82 10.29
C ILE A 78 -12.69 -2.38 10.22
N LYS A 79 -13.65 -1.49 9.96
CA LYS A 79 -15.05 -1.84 9.76
C LYS A 79 -15.29 -2.13 8.28
N LEU A 80 -15.98 -3.23 8.00
CA LEU A 80 -16.28 -3.67 6.64
C LEU A 80 -17.78 -3.59 6.37
N GLU A 81 -18.12 -3.30 5.13
CA GLU A 81 -19.45 -3.52 4.58
C GLU A 81 -19.63 -4.98 4.11
N ASN A 82 -20.86 -5.35 3.72
CA ASN A 82 -21.22 -6.74 3.41
C ASN A 82 -20.38 -7.38 2.27
N ASN A 83 -19.93 -6.56 1.31
CA ASN A 83 -19.18 -7.01 0.12
C ASN A 83 -17.67 -6.77 0.24
N GLN A 84 -17.22 -6.40 1.45
CA GLN A 84 -15.83 -6.04 1.68
C GLN A 84 -15.09 -7.13 2.44
N THR A 85 -13.81 -7.27 2.12
CA THR A 85 -12.88 -8.13 2.86
C THR A 85 -11.53 -7.45 3.03
N ILE A 86 -10.76 -7.88 4.02
CA ILE A 86 -9.41 -7.35 4.28
C ILE A 86 -8.37 -8.31 3.74
N MET A 87 -7.40 -7.76 3.02
CA MET A 87 -6.17 -8.45 2.66
C MET A 87 -4.97 -7.68 3.22
N LEU A 88 -4.05 -8.37 3.90
CA LEU A 88 -2.77 -7.78 4.27
C LEU A 88 -1.85 -7.78 3.05
N VAL A 89 -1.40 -6.61 2.64
CA VAL A 89 -0.53 -6.43 1.49
C VAL A 89 0.86 -6.09 1.98
N GLU A 90 1.82 -6.96 1.69
CA GLU A 90 3.23 -6.81 2.04
C GLU A 90 4.06 -6.37 0.84
N VAL A 91 4.90 -5.35 1.02
CA VAL A 91 5.89 -4.90 0.05
C VAL A 91 7.28 -4.85 0.66
N TYR A 92 8.27 -5.40 -0.06
CA TYR A 92 9.69 -5.29 0.25
C TYR A 92 10.35 -4.29 -0.71
N MET A 93 10.80 -3.18 -0.16
CA MET A 93 11.19 -1.99 -0.92
C MET A 93 12.63 -1.96 -1.47
N PRO A 94 13.66 -2.59 -0.87
CA PRO A 94 15.04 -2.44 -1.33
C PRO A 94 15.25 -2.71 -2.84
N PRO A 95 14.76 -3.82 -3.43
CA PRO A 95 14.95 -4.07 -4.86
C PRO A 95 14.21 -3.05 -5.74
N PHE A 96 13.05 -2.58 -5.28
CA PHE A 96 12.28 -1.57 -5.99
C PHE A 96 13.01 -0.22 -6.00
N ARG A 97 13.48 0.24 -4.82
CA ARG A 97 14.26 1.47 -4.68
C ARG A 97 15.52 1.45 -5.54
N GLU A 98 16.23 0.31 -5.59
CA GLU A 98 17.42 0.15 -6.45
C GLU A 98 17.09 0.26 -7.93
N LYS A 99 15.97 -0.31 -8.37
CA LYS A 99 15.54 -0.26 -9.76
C LYS A 99 15.21 1.16 -10.22
N GLN A 100 14.65 2.01 -9.35
CA GLN A 100 14.28 3.39 -9.69
C GLN A 100 15.47 4.37 -9.71
N LYS A 101 16.64 3.97 -9.18
CA LYS A 101 17.88 4.78 -9.22
C LYS A 101 18.67 4.62 -10.52
N ARG A 102 18.25 3.70 -11.39
CA ARG A 102 18.89 3.40 -12.67
C ARG A 102 18.22 4.20 -13.79
#